data_AF-A0A9D6UB44-F1
#
_entry.id   AF-A0A9D6UB44-F1
#
_cell.length_a   1.000
_cell.length_b   1.000
_cell.length_c   1.000
_cell.angle_alpha   90.00
_cell.angle_beta   90.00
_cell.angle_gamma   90.00
#
_symmetry.space_group_name_H-M   'P 1'
#
loop_
_entity.id
_entity.type
_entity.pdbx_description
1 polymer ?
#
loop_
_entity_poly.entity_id
_entity_poly.type
_entity_poly.pdbx_seq_one_letter_code
_entity_poly.pdbx_strand_id
1 'polypeptide(L)'
;MRNIFIVVAGGNFDAEKHFEDTVKNRRSIEEVEKYLPAEQVSNLKNIYHNSTFIAWGSIPGVQNERTWDSMKPGDLVLITNRGRIKYIGEVGAKARSKELAKYFWHENTQGETWELVYFIVNDQSVDLPISAINPLIGYKENFTPQGFLRVLPEKVEAFYKSYGDLFGVLQTLERGEEVHSKLPVNEVAIEIAEKEILHSPTEHDEMQWRLIRLGQLARCDVWIPANDKPKQFEGNIFREHVLEEFHQSLDVPLSIRNIDVVWKFGPYSIKSAFEIENSTSVYSGILRLSDLRTEAQNSVFPLVIVADEERRRKVFDELRRPTFSGPCLRLNEVVRFLSYSTIREFDTAANSRNSVEVEELINLAEAVPV
;
A
#
# COMPACT_ATOMS: atom_id res chain seq x y z
N MET A 1 7.98 -4.56 3.13
CA MET A 1 7.44 -3.52 4.03
C MET A 1 7.95 -2.17 3.56
N ARG A 2 7.06 -1.17 3.44
CA ARG A 2 7.42 0.18 2.96
C ARG A 2 8.23 0.91 4.04
N ASN A 3 9.31 1.60 3.67
CA ASN A 3 9.99 2.49 4.61
C ASN A 3 9.13 3.73 4.88
N ILE A 4 9.36 4.37 6.03
CA ILE A 4 8.77 5.67 6.36
C ILE A 4 9.91 6.68 6.46
N PHE A 5 9.78 7.78 5.71
CA PHE A 5 10.67 8.92 5.77
C PHE A 5 9.93 10.13 6.34
N ILE A 6 10.62 10.91 7.17
CA ILE A 6 10.11 12.16 7.73
C ILE A 6 11.03 13.29 7.27
N VAL A 7 10.42 14.31 6.69
CA VAL A 7 11.13 15.43 6.08
C VAL A 7 10.66 16.70 6.76
N VAL A 8 11.60 17.52 7.22
CA VAL A 8 11.32 18.81 7.84
C VAL A 8 11.45 19.90 6.78
N ALA A 9 10.31 20.27 6.20
CA ALA A 9 10.16 21.31 5.21
C ALA A 9 9.82 22.66 5.86
N GLY A 10 10.59 23.06 6.88
CA GLY A 10 10.40 24.31 7.61
C GLY A 10 11.43 24.52 8.73
N GLY A 11 11.29 25.59 9.49
CA GLY A 11 12.19 25.92 10.60
C GLY A 11 13.45 26.71 10.23
N ASN A 12 13.70 26.95 8.94
CA ASN A 12 14.62 27.97 8.44
C ASN A 12 14.05 28.62 7.17
N PHE A 13 14.61 29.76 6.77
CA PHE A 13 14.08 30.56 5.65
C PHE A 13 14.03 29.79 4.33
N ASP A 14 15.12 29.07 3.99
CA ASP A 14 15.20 28.31 2.75
C ASP A 14 14.16 27.18 2.73
N ALA A 15 14.05 26.39 3.80
CA ALA A 15 13.10 25.28 3.89
C ALA A 15 11.63 25.76 3.84
N GLU A 16 11.30 26.90 4.45
CA GLU A 16 9.94 27.48 4.34
C GLU A 16 9.66 27.93 2.90
N LYS A 17 10.64 28.57 2.23
CA LYS A 17 10.49 28.97 0.83
C LYS A 17 10.33 27.76 -0.08
N HIS A 18 11.15 26.73 0.10
CA HIS A 18 11.11 25.50 -0.71
C HIS A 18 9.78 24.75 -0.55
N PHE A 19 9.22 24.77 0.67
CA PHE A 19 7.90 24.21 0.95
C PHE A 19 6.81 24.91 0.12
N GLU A 20 6.85 26.24 0.02
CA GLU A 20 5.96 26.97 -0.88
C GLU A 20 6.23 26.61 -2.35
N ASP A 21 7.51 26.65 -2.78
CA ASP A 21 7.92 26.50 -4.18
C ASP A 21 7.60 25.14 -4.81
N THR A 22 7.67 24.05 -4.02
CA THR A 22 7.63 22.69 -4.59
C THR A 22 6.68 21.73 -3.89
N VAL A 23 6.18 22.07 -2.69
CA VAL A 23 5.17 21.29 -2.00
C VAL A 23 3.78 21.90 -2.20
N LYS A 24 3.59 23.18 -1.87
CA LYS A 24 2.29 23.83 -2.03
C LYS A 24 1.98 24.20 -3.48
N ASN A 25 2.92 24.84 -4.17
CA ASN A 25 2.71 25.23 -5.57
C ASN A 25 2.70 24.04 -6.53
N ARG A 26 3.23 22.89 -6.08
CA ARG A 26 3.48 21.69 -6.90
C ARG A 26 4.28 22.04 -8.16
N ARG A 27 4.66 21.03 -8.93
CA ARG A 27 5.46 21.17 -10.16
C ARG A 27 4.91 20.26 -11.25
N SER A 28 5.20 20.61 -12.49
CA SER A 28 4.74 19.90 -13.69
C SER A 28 5.89 19.21 -14.41
N ILE A 29 5.56 18.28 -15.31
CA ILE A 29 6.56 17.55 -16.09
C ILE A 29 7.22 18.47 -17.11
N GLU A 30 6.45 19.37 -17.70
CA GLU A 30 6.87 20.37 -18.68
C GLU A 30 7.93 21.33 -18.11
N GLU A 31 7.86 21.64 -16.80
CA GLU A 31 8.87 22.46 -16.14
C GLU A 31 10.21 21.73 -15.97
N VAL A 32 10.16 20.43 -15.68
CA VAL A 32 11.35 19.65 -15.29
C VAL A 32 12.02 18.93 -16.45
N GLU A 33 11.34 18.73 -17.58
CA GLU A 33 11.83 17.89 -18.68
C GLU A 33 13.15 18.39 -19.29
N LYS A 34 13.42 19.70 -19.22
CA LYS A 34 14.68 20.30 -19.68
C LYS A 34 15.88 20.10 -18.74
N TYR A 35 15.64 19.63 -17.52
CA TYR A 35 16.67 19.44 -16.49
C TYR A 35 16.97 17.98 -16.19
N LEU A 36 16.26 17.05 -16.85
CA LEU A 36 16.35 15.62 -16.60
C LEU A 36 16.63 14.84 -17.89
N PRO A 37 17.33 13.70 -17.82
CA PRO A 37 17.49 12.80 -18.97
C PRO A 37 16.14 12.31 -19.51
N ALA A 38 16.06 12.08 -20.82
CA ALA A 38 14.82 11.67 -21.50
C ALA A 38 14.16 10.40 -20.90
N GLU A 39 14.97 9.46 -20.40
CA GLU A 39 14.48 8.26 -19.71
C GLU A 39 13.75 8.62 -18.40
N GLN A 40 14.33 9.51 -17.59
CA GLN A 40 13.70 9.96 -16.34
C GLN A 40 12.43 10.76 -16.62
N VAL A 41 12.43 11.61 -17.66
CA VAL A 41 11.22 12.33 -18.11
C VAL A 41 10.13 11.35 -18.53
N SER A 42 10.48 10.32 -19.30
CA SER A 42 9.52 9.29 -19.73
C SER A 42 8.94 8.54 -18.54
N ASN A 43 9.77 8.19 -17.55
CA ASN A 43 9.31 7.58 -16.30
C ASN A 43 8.36 8.51 -15.53
N LEU A 44 8.68 9.81 -15.40
CA LEU A 44 7.79 10.78 -14.79
C LEU A 44 6.45 10.90 -15.56
N LYS A 45 6.47 10.92 -16.90
CA LYS A 45 5.25 10.92 -17.73
C LYS A 45 4.37 9.69 -17.48
N ASN A 46 4.98 8.52 -17.30
CA ASN A 46 4.27 7.28 -16.99
C ASN A 46 3.68 7.28 -15.59
N ILE A 47 4.38 7.84 -14.59
CA ILE A 47 3.93 7.87 -13.20
C ILE A 47 2.83 8.91 -12.98
N TYR A 48 3.00 10.10 -13.55
CA TYR A 48 2.16 11.26 -13.24
C TYR A 48 1.12 11.57 -14.30
N HIS A 49 1.21 11.01 -15.52
CA HIS A 49 0.27 11.26 -16.62
C HIS A 49 0.01 12.77 -16.87
N ASN A 50 1.07 13.58 -16.84
CA ASN A 50 1.04 15.06 -16.93
C ASN A 50 0.33 15.79 -15.76
N SER A 51 0.04 15.09 -14.66
CA SER A 51 -0.44 15.70 -13.43
C SER A 51 0.69 16.43 -12.70
N THR A 52 0.34 17.44 -11.91
CA THR A 52 1.29 18.13 -11.04
C THR A 52 1.68 17.26 -9.84
N PHE A 53 2.91 17.39 -9.38
CA PHE A 53 3.48 16.61 -8.28
C PHE A 53 4.21 17.47 -7.26
N ILE A 54 4.40 16.91 -6.06
CA ILE A 54 5.30 17.49 -5.06
C ILE A 54 6.73 17.04 -5.39
N ALA A 55 7.69 17.95 -5.28
CA ALA A 55 9.10 17.63 -5.32
C ALA A 55 9.78 18.07 -4.03
N TRP A 56 10.78 17.33 -3.58
CA TRP A 56 11.64 17.74 -2.47
C TRP A 56 13.08 17.29 -2.71
N GLY A 57 14.03 17.94 -2.04
CA GLY A 57 15.45 17.70 -2.23
C GLY A 57 16.25 17.76 -0.94
N SER A 58 17.49 17.30 -1.00
CA SER A 58 18.47 17.42 0.09
C SER A 58 19.84 17.74 -0.48
N ILE A 59 20.61 18.54 0.25
CA ILE A 59 22.00 18.84 -0.12
C ILE A 59 22.81 17.53 -0.02
N PRO A 60 23.61 17.16 -1.04
CA PRO A 60 24.48 16.00 -0.98
C PRO A 60 25.39 16.00 0.26
N GLY A 61 25.53 14.84 0.87
CA GLY A 61 26.37 14.61 2.03
C GLY A 61 26.16 13.20 2.53
N VAL A 62 27.15 12.65 3.25
CA VAL A 62 27.21 11.22 3.62
C VAL A 62 25.88 10.70 4.21
N GLN A 63 25.26 11.48 5.09
CA GLN A 63 23.99 11.11 5.71
C GLN A 63 22.80 11.21 4.74
N ASN A 64 22.68 12.32 4.01
CA ASN A 64 21.56 12.55 3.09
C ASN A 64 21.61 11.59 1.89
N GLU A 65 22.79 11.31 1.35
CA GLU A 65 22.98 10.32 0.29
C GLU A 65 22.57 8.93 0.77
N ARG A 66 23.05 8.49 1.95
CA ARG A 66 22.64 7.19 2.51
C ARG A 66 21.12 7.08 2.72
N THR A 67 20.48 8.13 3.22
CA THR A 67 19.02 8.17 3.41
C THR A 67 18.31 8.14 2.06
N TRP A 68 18.71 9.00 1.12
CA TRP A 68 18.13 9.10 -0.22
C TRP A 68 18.30 7.82 -1.04
N ASP A 69 19.47 7.19 -1.00
CA ASP A 69 19.75 5.92 -1.69
C ASP A 69 18.83 4.80 -1.19
N SER A 70 18.50 4.81 0.10
CA SER A 70 17.62 3.81 0.69
C SER A 70 16.13 3.97 0.32
N MET A 71 15.72 5.11 -0.25
CA MET A 71 14.37 5.32 -0.76
C MET A 71 14.11 4.49 -2.02
N LYS A 72 12.95 3.86 -2.08
CA LYS A 72 12.44 3.14 -3.24
C LYS A 72 11.05 3.67 -3.63
N PRO A 73 10.66 3.56 -4.91
CA PRO A 73 9.29 3.85 -5.31
C PRO A 73 8.28 3.08 -4.43
N GLY A 74 7.25 3.77 -3.96
CA GLY A 74 6.24 3.24 -3.03
C GLY A 74 6.58 3.37 -1.53
N ASP A 75 7.78 3.84 -1.15
CA ASP A 75 8.07 4.21 0.24
C ASP A 75 7.29 5.45 0.67
N LEU A 76 6.91 5.56 1.95
CA LEU A 76 6.11 6.67 2.44
C LEU A 76 6.98 7.86 2.88
N VAL A 77 6.52 9.06 2.57
CA VAL A 77 7.13 10.33 2.99
C VAL A 77 6.11 11.17 3.75
N LEU A 78 6.46 11.54 4.98
CA LEU A 78 5.77 12.55 5.78
C LEU A 78 6.49 13.89 5.63
N ILE A 79 5.83 14.87 5.02
CA ILE A 79 6.33 16.24 4.96
C ILE A 79 5.80 16.99 6.17
N THR A 80 6.71 17.49 6.99
CA THR A 80 6.40 18.26 8.19
C THR A 80 6.81 19.72 8.02
N ASN A 81 5.98 20.65 8.48
CA ASN A 81 6.28 22.07 8.54
C ASN A 81 5.69 22.61 9.84
N ARG A 82 6.48 23.40 10.59
CA ARG A 82 6.11 23.98 11.90
C ARG A 82 5.58 22.94 12.91
N GLY A 83 6.26 21.79 12.99
CA GLY A 83 5.93 20.71 13.93
C GLY A 83 4.65 19.94 13.60
N ARG A 84 4.05 20.17 12.43
CA ARG A 84 2.86 19.47 11.96
C ARG A 84 3.16 18.73 10.67
N ILE A 85 2.62 17.54 10.53
CA ILE A 85 2.53 16.82 9.26
C ILE A 85 1.58 17.63 8.38
N LYS A 86 2.04 17.98 7.18
CA LYS A 86 1.30 18.73 6.17
C LYS A 86 0.86 17.87 5.00
N TYR A 87 1.71 16.91 4.64
CA TYR A 87 1.42 15.95 3.58
C TYR A 87 1.96 14.57 3.94
N ILE A 88 1.26 13.55 3.49
CA ILE A 88 1.76 12.18 3.34
C ILE A 88 1.68 11.82 1.86
N GLY A 89 2.67 11.11 1.35
CA GLY A 89 2.62 10.54 0.00
C GLY A 89 3.66 9.45 -0.18
N GLU A 90 3.75 8.94 -1.40
CA GLU A 90 4.68 7.87 -1.76
C GLU A 90 5.81 8.42 -2.63
N VAL A 91 7.03 7.88 -2.49
CA VAL A 91 8.10 8.15 -3.45
C VAL A 91 7.66 7.62 -4.81
N GLY A 92 7.53 8.48 -5.82
CA GLY A 92 7.26 8.08 -7.20
C GLY A 92 8.57 7.81 -7.95
N ALA A 93 9.48 8.77 -7.92
CA ALA A 93 10.75 8.70 -8.60
C ALA A 93 11.84 9.51 -7.88
N LYS A 94 13.09 9.30 -8.27
CA LYS A 94 14.26 10.01 -7.75
C LYS A 94 15.13 10.52 -8.90
N ALA A 95 15.74 11.67 -8.73
CA ALA A 95 16.72 12.21 -9.66
C ALA A 95 17.82 12.93 -8.89
N ARG A 96 19.08 12.64 -9.22
CA ARG A 96 20.19 13.50 -8.81
C ARG A 96 20.44 14.51 -9.91
N SER A 97 20.11 15.78 -9.67
CA SER A 97 20.26 16.84 -10.66
C SER A 97 20.52 18.18 -9.98
N LYS A 98 21.71 18.75 -10.24
CA LYS A 98 22.07 20.07 -9.72
C LYS A 98 21.32 21.18 -10.45
N GLU A 99 21.12 21.01 -11.76
CA GLU A 99 20.41 21.94 -12.62
C GLU A 99 18.95 22.08 -12.22
N LEU A 100 18.27 20.95 -11.96
CA LEU A 100 16.89 20.94 -11.47
C LEU A 100 16.79 21.58 -10.08
N ALA A 101 17.70 21.23 -9.16
CA ALA A 101 17.70 21.79 -7.82
C ALA A 101 17.93 23.31 -7.83
N LYS A 102 18.80 23.84 -8.70
CA LYS A 102 18.97 25.29 -8.90
C LYS A 102 17.72 25.96 -9.44
N TYR A 103 16.99 25.30 -10.34
CA TYR A 103 15.74 25.81 -10.86
C TYR A 103 14.66 25.91 -9.78
N PHE A 104 14.54 24.87 -8.93
CA PHE A 104 13.55 24.85 -7.85
C PHE A 104 13.90 25.73 -6.66
N TRP A 105 15.15 25.69 -6.22
CA TRP A 105 15.53 26.14 -4.87
C TRP A 105 16.74 27.07 -4.84
N HIS A 106 17.33 27.37 -6.01
CA HIS A 106 18.56 28.12 -6.16
C HIS A 106 19.74 27.50 -5.40
N GLU A 107 20.81 28.27 -5.21
CA GLU A 107 21.96 27.88 -4.37
C GLU A 107 21.88 28.61 -3.02
N ASN A 108 22.36 27.95 -1.97
CA ASN A 108 22.58 28.59 -0.69
C ASN A 108 23.81 29.52 -0.76
N THR A 109 24.10 30.22 0.33
CA THR A 109 25.24 31.14 0.43
C THR A 109 26.61 30.47 0.28
N GLN A 110 26.67 29.13 0.36
CA GLN A 110 27.87 28.32 0.19
C GLN A 110 28.00 27.75 -1.23
N GLY A 111 27.07 28.07 -2.13
CA GLY A 111 27.06 27.56 -3.51
C GLY A 111 26.56 26.12 -3.64
N GLU A 112 25.93 25.58 -2.59
CA GLU A 112 25.33 24.25 -2.57
C GLU A 112 23.84 24.32 -2.93
N THR A 113 23.28 23.20 -3.37
CA THR A 113 21.84 23.09 -3.65
C THR A 113 21.34 21.68 -3.32
N TRP A 114 20.03 21.50 -3.33
CA TRP A 114 19.34 20.29 -2.88
C TRP A 114 19.26 19.22 -3.98
N GLU A 115 20.42 18.81 -4.49
CA GLU A 115 20.58 17.97 -5.70
C GLU A 115 19.94 16.57 -5.59
N LEU A 116 19.73 16.06 -4.37
CA LEU A 116 19.13 14.76 -4.12
C LEU A 116 17.60 14.85 -4.20
N VAL A 117 17.08 15.01 -5.42
CA VAL A 117 15.66 15.25 -5.68
C VAL A 117 14.86 13.95 -5.64
N TYR A 118 13.65 14.02 -5.11
CA TYR A 118 12.65 12.98 -5.23
C TYR A 118 11.27 13.60 -5.42
N PHE A 119 10.41 12.84 -6.10
CA PHE A 119 9.08 13.25 -6.50
C PHE A 119 8.06 12.40 -5.76
N ILE A 120 6.98 13.02 -5.28
CA ILE A 120 5.98 12.36 -4.46
C ILE A 120 4.70 12.16 -5.29
N VAL A 121 4.11 10.97 -5.21
CA VAL A 121 2.82 10.58 -5.80
C VAL A 121 1.81 10.26 -4.71
N ASN A 122 0.53 10.16 -5.09
CA ASN A 122 -0.55 9.73 -4.19
C ASN A 122 -0.60 10.56 -2.90
N ASP A 123 -0.23 11.84 -2.99
CA ASP A 123 -0.09 12.69 -1.82
C ASP A 123 -1.46 13.17 -1.32
N GLN A 124 -1.58 13.27 0.00
CA GLN A 124 -2.76 13.82 0.66
C GLN A 124 -2.34 14.85 1.70
N SER A 125 -3.12 15.93 1.77
CA SER A 125 -2.97 16.93 2.82
C SER A 125 -3.42 16.35 4.15
N VAL A 126 -2.60 16.54 5.17
CA VAL A 126 -2.90 16.18 6.55
C VAL A 126 -2.59 17.41 7.41
N ASP A 127 -3.29 17.64 8.50
CA ASP A 127 -2.91 18.67 9.47
C ASP A 127 -2.87 18.14 10.91
N LEU A 128 -1.83 17.36 11.20
CA LEU A 128 -1.64 16.73 12.51
C LEU A 128 -0.32 17.17 13.16
N PRO A 129 -0.29 17.41 14.48
CA PRO A 129 0.98 17.59 15.17
C PRO A 129 1.80 16.30 15.09
N ILE A 130 3.11 16.41 14.83
CA ILE A 130 3.98 15.23 14.73
C ILE A 130 4.02 14.43 16.05
N SER A 131 3.79 15.10 17.18
CA SER A 131 3.67 14.49 18.50
C SER A 131 2.53 13.48 18.61
N ALA A 132 1.49 13.57 17.77
CA ALA A 132 0.39 12.59 17.78
C ALA A 132 0.83 11.22 17.25
N ILE A 133 1.80 11.17 16.33
CA ILE A 133 2.28 9.90 15.76
C ILE A 133 3.60 9.41 16.37
N ASN A 134 4.36 10.31 17.01
CA ASN A 134 5.65 9.97 17.60
C ASN A 134 5.57 8.74 18.53
N PRO A 135 4.66 8.68 19.52
CA PRO A 135 4.53 7.52 20.40
C PRO A 135 4.16 6.24 19.65
N LEU A 136 3.35 6.34 18.60
CA LEU A 136 2.91 5.20 17.80
C LEU A 136 4.08 4.57 17.04
N ILE A 137 5.02 5.38 16.54
CA ILE A 137 6.26 4.93 15.89
C ILE A 137 7.33 4.50 16.93
N GLY A 138 7.09 4.78 18.21
CA GLY A 138 8.03 4.47 19.30
C GLY A 138 9.08 5.56 19.51
N TYR A 139 8.82 6.79 19.10
CA TYR A 139 9.58 7.98 19.52
C TYR A 139 8.96 8.59 20.80
N LYS A 140 9.74 9.39 21.53
CA LYS A 140 9.19 10.20 22.62
C LYS A 140 8.19 11.20 22.04
N GLU A 141 7.12 11.53 22.77
CA GLU A 141 6.09 12.47 22.31
C GLU A 141 6.69 13.82 21.85
N ASN A 142 7.66 14.34 22.60
CA ASN A 142 8.38 15.59 22.32
C ASN A 142 9.54 15.45 21.30
N PHE A 143 9.72 14.27 20.69
CA PHE A 143 10.73 14.08 19.66
C PHE A 143 10.41 15.00 18.47
N THR A 144 11.38 15.82 18.07
CA THR A 144 11.24 16.66 16.89
C THR A 144 12.17 16.11 15.82
N PRO A 145 11.63 15.51 14.74
CA PRO A 145 12.42 15.11 13.58
C PRO A 145 13.26 16.29 13.09
N GLN A 146 14.46 16.01 12.59
CA GLN A 146 15.36 17.02 12.05
C GLN A 146 15.77 16.64 10.64
N GLY A 147 15.76 17.62 9.73
CA GLY A 147 16.21 17.45 8.36
C GLY A 147 15.49 16.32 7.64
N PHE A 148 16.27 15.33 7.18
CA PHE A 148 15.81 14.22 6.38
C PHE A 148 16.05 12.87 7.09
N LEU A 149 14.99 12.36 7.71
CA LEU A 149 15.03 11.20 8.59
C LEU A 149 14.42 9.97 7.92
N ARG A 150 15.11 8.83 7.97
CA ARG A 150 14.50 7.51 7.78
C ARG A 150 14.12 6.92 9.12
N VAL A 151 12.87 6.54 9.28
CA VAL A 151 12.42 5.78 10.46
C VAL A 151 13.12 4.41 10.44
N LEU A 152 13.63 4.00 11.60
CA LEU A 152 14.36 2.74 11.72
C LEU A 152 13.46 1.55 11.35
N PRO A 153 13.93 0.56 10.57
CA PRO A 153 13.10 -0.55 10.11
C PRO A 153 12.32 -1.27 11.22
N GLU A 154 12.95 -1.50 12.37
CA GLU A 154 12.33 -2.14 13.53
C GLU A 154 11.17 -1.32 14.14
N LYS A 155 11.25 0.02 14.07
CA LYS A 155 10.16 0.91 14.50
C LYS A 155 9.03 0.92 13.50
N VAL A 156 9.36 0.90 12.20
CA VAL A 156 8.39 0.80 11.11
C VAL A 156 7.61 -0.51 11.21
N GLU A 157 8.31 -1.62 11.43
CA GLU A 157 7.72 -2.94 11.63
C GLU A 157 6.82 -2.99 12.87
N ALA A 158 7.30 -2.47 14.01
CA ALA A 158 6.49 -2.37 15.22
C ALA A 158 5.23 -1.53 15.01
N PHE A 159 5.34 -0.42 14.27
CA PHE A 159 4.20 0.44 13.93
C PHE A 159 3.16 -0.33 13.08
N TYR A 160 3.58 -0.92 11.96
CA TYR A 160 2.66 -1.63 11.07
C TYR A 160 2.01 -2.84 11.75
N LYS A 161 2.75 -3.55 12.61
CA LYS A 161 2.22 -4.67 13.39
C LYS A 161 1.15 -4.21 14.38
N SER A 162 1.40 -3.11 15.09
CA SER A 162 0.52 -2.63 16.14
C SER A 162 -0.69 -1.85 15.61
N TYR A 163 -0.55 -1.09 14.53
CA TYR A 163 -1.56 -0.12 14.09
C TYR A 163 -2.06 -0.36 12.66
N GLY A 164 -1.30 -1.09 11.85
CA GLY A 164 -1.58 -1.26 10.42
C GLY A 164 -1.06 -0.10 9.60
N ASP A 165 -1.80 0.27 8.56
CA ASP A 165 -1.38 1.27 7.58
C ASP A 165 -1.28 2.70 8.18
N LEU A 166 -0.18 3.40 7.87
CA LEU A 166 0.11 4.74 8.39
C LEU A 166 -0.91 5.76 7.94
N PHE A 167 -1.37 5.66 6.69
CA PHE A 167 -2.34 6.58 6.14
C PHE A 167 -3.70 6.44 6.85
N GLY A 168 -4.16 5.22 7.09
CA GLY A 168 -5.34 4.95 7.91
C GLY A 168 -5.23 5.53 9.33
N VAL A 169 -4.08 5.37 9.99
CA VAL A 169 -3.82 5.92 11.33
C VAL A 169 -3.90 7.44 11.34
N LEU A 170 -3.30 8.13 10.34
CA LEU A 170 -3.39 9.58 10.24
C LEU A 170 -4.84 10.05 10.06
N GLN A 171 -5.63 9.37 9.23
CA GLN A 171 -7.04 9.73 9.05
C GLN A 171 -7.88 9.54 10.31
N THR A 172 -7.60 8.52 11.12
CA THR A 172 -8.26 8.32 12.42
C THR A 172 -7.93 9.48 13.36
N LEU A 173 -6.66 9.85 13.46
CA LEU A 173 -6.22 10.97 14.30
C LEU A 173 -6.79 12.32 13.84
N GLU A 174 -6.91 12.57 12.54
CA GLU A 174 -7.51 13.81 12.02
C GLU A 174 -8.99 13.96 12.38
N ARG A 175 -9.70 12.85 12.54
CA ARG A 175 -11.10 12.84 13.01
C ARG A 175 -11.22 13.04 14.52
N GLY A 176 -10.10 13.09 15.24
CA GLY A 176 -10.06 13.13 16.70
C GLY A 176 -10.41 11.80 17.35
N GLU A 177 -10.34 10.70 16.61
CA GLU A 177 -10.60 9.36 17.11
C GLU A 177 -9.33 8.77 17.76
N GLU A 178 -9.52 7.92 18.77
CA GLU A 178 -8.42 7.23 19.42
C GLU A 178 -7.86 6.12 18.54
N VAL A 179 -6.53 6.07 18.43
CA VAL A 179 -5.83 4.97 17.75
C VAL A 179 -5.57 3.88 18.78
N HIS A 180 -6.37 2.82 18.73
CA HIS A 180 -6.14 1.65 19.57
C HIS A 180 -5.11 0.72 18.92
N SER A 181 -4.11 0.29 19.69
CA SER A 181 -3.20 -0.76 19.26
C SER A 181 -3.99 -2.07 19.07
N LYS A 182 -3.73 -2.77 17.97
CA LYS A 182 -4.26 -4.11 17.69
C LYS A 182 -3.71 -5.19 18.65
N LEU A 183 -2.74 -4.81 19.49
CA LEU A 183 -2.16 -5.64 20.54
C LEU A 183 -2.45 -4.97 21.91
N PRO A 184 -2.97 -5.70 22.91
CA PRO A 184 -3.12 -5.17 24.25
C PRO A 184 -1.75 -5.02 24.92
N VAL A 185 -1.50 -3.85 25.52
CA VAL A 185 -0.36 -3.63 26.43
C VAL A 185 -0.71 -4.26 27.77
N ASN A 186 -0.07 -5.36 28.15
CA ASN A 186 0.15 -5.71 29.56
C ASN A 186 1.28 -6.74 29.76
N GLU A 187 2.29 -6.32 30.51
CA GLU A 187 3.55 -7.01 30.89
C GLU A 187 3.37 -8.22 31.84
N VAL A 188 2.19 -8.86 31.94
CA VAL A 188 1.95 -9.96 32.90
C VAL A 188 1.49 -11.26 32.23
N ALA A 189 1.37 -11.30 30.90
CA ALA A 189 0.87 -12.47 30.17
C ALA A 189 1.96 -13.41 29.61
N ILE A 190 3.21 -13.31 30.10
CA ILE A 190 4.33 -14.09 29.55
C ILE A 190 4.25 -15.59 29.87
N GLU A 191 3.50 -16.04 30.89
CA GLU A 191 3.44 -17.47 31.24
C GLU A 191 2.15 -18.20 30.84
N ILE A 192 1.10 -17.51 30.41
CA ILE A 192 -0.18 -18.17 30.05
C ILE A 192 -0.42 -18.17 28.53
N ALA A 193 0.24 -17.28 27.79
CA ALA A 193 0.07 -17.14 26.34
C ALA A 193 0.99 -18.05 25.49
N GLU A 194 1.81 -18.93 26.08
CA GLU A 194 2.61 -19.91 25.30
C GLU A 194 1.76 -21.04 24.68
N LYS A 195 0.42 -21.01 24.83
CA LYS A 195 -0.48 -21.97 24.18
C LYS A 195 -1.42 -21.40 23.11
N GLU A 196 -1.47 -20.09 22.90
CA GLU A 196 -2.38 -19.47 21.90
C GLU A 196 -1.68 -18.54 20.90
N ILE A 197 -0.35 -18.41 20.94
CA ILE A 197 0.44 -17.67 19.94
C ILE A 197 0.77 -18.61 18.76
N LEU A 198 -0.20 -18.88 17.87
CA LEU A 198 0.10 -19.49 16.57
C LEU A 198 -0.82 -19.08 15.42
N HIS A 199 -1.43 -17.89 15.45
CA HIS A 199 -2.14 -17.35 14.28
C HIS A 199 -1.51 -16.00 13.89
N SER A 200 -0.38 -16.07 13.17
CA SER A 200 0.33 -14.93 12.57
C SER A 200 1.08 -15.43 11.33
N PRO A 201 1.22 -14.61 10.26
CA PRO A 201 1.50 -14.91 8.84
C PRO A 201 0.98 -16.20 8.17
N THR A 202 0.86 -17.29 8.92
CA THR A 202 0.42 -18.61 8.47
C THR A 202 -0.95 -18.57 7.83
N GLU A 203 -1.92 -17.79 8.34
CA GLU A 203 -3.26 -17.80 7.78
C GLU A 203 -3.40 -17.03 6.46
N HIS A 204 -2.70 -15.90 6.29
CA HIS A 204 -2.71 -15.21 4.99
C HIS A 204 -2.07 -16.10 3.94
N ASP A 205 -0.89 -16.63 4.26
CA ASP A 205 -0.15 -17.52 3.36
C ASP A 205 -0.91 -18.84 3.12
N GLU A 206 -1.59 -19.39 4.13
CA GLU A 206 -2.49 -20.55 4.01
C GLU A 206 -3.63 -20.24 3.04
N MET A 207 -4.37 -19.15 3.23
CA MET A 207 -5.50 -18.81 2.38
C MET A 207 -5.04 -18.51 0.95
N GLN A 208 -3.92 -17.81 0.79
CA GLN A 208 -3.32 -17.53 -0.51
C GLN A 208 -2.94 -18.84 -1.21
N TRP A 209 -2.29 -19.76 -0.50
CA TRP A 209 -1.95 -21.09 -1.03
C TRP A 209 -3.20 -21.88 -1.46
N ARG A 210 -4.22 -21.95 -0.60
CA ARG A 210 -5.46 -22.66 -0.93
C ARG A 210 -6.12 -22.08 -2.18
N LEU A 211 -6.17 -20.76 -2.32
CA LEU A 211 -6.68 -20.11 -3.53
C LEU A 211 -5.82 -20.37 -4.77
N ILE A 212 -4.49 -20.45 -4.63
CA ILE A 212 -3.60 -20.88 -5.73
C ILE A 212 -3.95 -22.30 -6.16
N ARG A 213 -3.99 -23.23 -5.21
CA ARG A 213 -4.28 -24.64 -5.46
C ARG A 213 -5.66 -24.84 -6.08
N LEU A 214 -6.69 -24.20 -5.53
CA LEU A 214 -8.06 -24.25 -6.06
C LEU A 214 -8.15 -23.66 -7.47
N GLY A 215 -7.41 -22.57 -7.75
CA GLY A 215 -7.33 -21.99 -9.09
C GLY A 215 -6.72 -22.97 -10.11
N GLN A 216 -5.66 -23.69 -9.72
CA GLN A 216 -5.07 -24.73 -10.57
C GLN A 216 -6.04 -25.90 -10.81
N LEU A 217 -6.75 -26.36 -9.77
CA LEU A 217 -7.79 -27.39 -9.90
C LEU A 217 -8.95 -26.94 -10.80
N ALA A 218 -9.24 -25.63 -10.81
CA ALA A 218 -10.20 -24.99 -11.69
C ALA A 218 -9.66 -24.70 -13.09
N ARG A 219 -8.45 -25.19 -13.42
CA ARG A 219 -7.76 -24.96 -14.71
C ARG A 219 -7.63 -23.48 -15.08
N CYS A 220 -7.51 -22.63 -14.07
CA CYS A 220 -7.22 -21.22 -14.22
C CYS A 220 -5.71 -20.98 -14.22
N ASP A 221 -5.28 -19.95 -14.95
CA ASP A 221 -3.97 -19.37 -14.74
C ASP A 221 -4.04 -18.50 -13.48
N VAL A 222 -3.21 -18.78 -12.48
CA VAL A 222 -3.22 -18.02 -11.23
C VAL A 222 -2.10 -17.00 -11.22
N TRP A 223 -2.38 -15.77 -10.84
CA TRP A 223 -1.38 -14.73 -10.62
C TRP A 223 -1.48 -14.19 -9.20
N ILE A 224 -0.32 -13.86 -8.62
CA ILE A 224 -0.18 -13.21 -7.31
C ILE A 224 0.88 -12.09 -7.40
N PRO A 225 0.89 -11.14 -6.45
CA PRO A 225 1.88 -10.08 -6.40
C PRO A 225 3.31 -10.60 -6.36
N ALA A 226 4.25 -9.87 -6.98
CA ALA A 226 5.65 -10.26 -7.04
C ALA A 226 6.29 -10.51 -5.66
N ASN A 227 5.84 -9.76 -4.64
CA ASN A 227 6.33 -9.88 -3.26
C ASN A 227 5.91 -11.20 -2.59
N ASP A 228 4.85 -11.85 -3.07
CA ASP A 228 4.29 -13.06 -2.48
C ASP A 228 4.79 -14.34 -3.16
N LYS A 229 5.32 -14.24 -4.38
CA LYS A 229 5.91 -15.36 -5.12
C LYS A 229 6.96 -16.18 -4.35
N PRO A 230 7.89 -15.59 -3.57
CA PRO A 230 8.88 -16.38 -2.84
C PRO A 230 8.33 -17.07 -1.58
N LYS A 231 7.07 -16.84 -1.20
CA LYS A 231 6.45 -17.47 -0.02
C LYS A 231 6.19 -18.96 -0.28
N GLN A 232 5.95 -19.70 0.80
CA GLN A 232 5.63 -21.13 0.76
C GLN A 232 4.62 -21.52 1.83
N PHE A 233 3.85 -22.56 1.55
CA PHE A 233 2.95 -23.20 2.52
C PHE A 233 2.97 -24.71 2.34
N GLU A 234 3.09 -25.46 3.45
CA GLU A 234 3.21 -26.93 3.45
C GLU A 234 4.25 -27.50 2.46
N GLY A 235 5.37 -26.78 2.28
CA GLY A 235 6.45 -27.18 1.38
C GLY A 235 6.25 -26.83 -0.10
N ASN A 236 5.15 -26.17 -0.45
CA ASN A 236 4.89 -25.71 -1.82
C ASN A 236 5.27 -24.23 -1.95
N ILE A 237 6.15 -23.91 -2.89
CA ILE A 237 6.63 -22.54 -3.13
C ILE A 237 5.71 -21.86 -4.15
N PHE A 238 5.13 -20.70 -3.82
CA PHE A 238 4.06 -20.11 -4.62
C PHE A 238 4.47 -19.81 -6.06
N ARG A 239 5.71 -19.33 -6.28
CA ARG A 239 6.24 -19.04 -7.62
C ARG A 239 6.16 -20.21 -8.61
N GLU A 240 6.12 -21.44 -8.11
CA GLU A 240 6.09 -22.65 -8.94
C GLU A 240 4.68 -22.97 -9.44
N HIS A 241 3.66 -22.33 -8.86
CA HIS A 241 2.24 -22.61 -9.09
C HIS A 241 1.48 -21.44 -9.75
N VAL A 242 2.16 -20.33 -10.00
CA VAL A 242 1.57 -19.08 -10.47
C VAL A 242 2.30 -18.53 -11.70
N LEU A 243 1.64 -17.65 -12.44
CA LEU A 243 2.21 -16.93 -13.57
C LEU A 243 3.38 -16.04 -13.13
N GLU A 244 4.45 -16.02 -13.92
CA GLU A 244 5.60 -15.14 -13.70
C GLU A 244 5.26 -13.66 -13.99
N GLU A 245 4.42 -13.40 -14.98
CA GLU A 245 3.94 -12.06 -15.34
C GLU A 245 2.41 -12.04 -15.43
N PHE A 246 1.79 -10.89 -15.14
CA PHE A 246 0.33 -10.77 -15.25
C PHE A 246 -0.11 -10.79 -16.72
N HIS A 247 0.63 -10.12 -17.62
CA HIS A 247 0.47 -10.19 -19.06
C HIS A 247 1.85 -10.37 -19.70
N GLN A 248 1.97 -11.18 -20.75
CA GLN A 248 3.25 -11.40 -21.46
C GLN A 248 3.74 -10.19 -22.28
N SER A 249 2.97 -9.10 -22.35
CA SER A 249 3.24 -7.96 -23.26
C SER A 249 2.90 -6.58 -22.69
N LEU A 250 2.41 -6.49 -21.44
CA LEU A 250 1.95 -5.25 -20.83
C LEU A 250 2.29 -5.24 -19.34
N ASP A 251 2.66 -4.06 -18.82
CA ASP A 251 2.82 -3.83 -17.39
C ASP A 251 1.53 -4.20 -16.64
N VAL A 252 1.68 -4.81 -15.45
CA VAL A 252 0.55 -5.06 -14.55
C VAL A 252 -0.06 -3.71 -14.16
N PRO A 253 -1.37 -3.47 -14.41
CA PRO A 253 -2.04 -2.26 -13.94
C PRO A 253 -1.80 -2.05 -12.44
N LEU A 254 -1.57 -0.81 -12.02
CA LEU A 254 -1.24 -0.49 -10.62
C LEU A 254 -2.31 -0.99 -9.64
N SER A 255 -3.58 -0.95 -10.07
CA SER A 255 -4.76 -1.48 -9.37
C SER A 255 -4.63 -2.98 -9.02
N ILE A 256 -4.03 -3.77 -9.90
CA ILE A 256 -3.91 -5.24 -9.78
C ILE A 256 -2.66 -5.63 -8.98
N ARG A 257 -1.62 -4.80 -8.99
CA ARG A 257 -0.32 -5.11 -8.34
C ARG A 257 -0.42 -5.49 -6.87
N ASN A 258 -1.48 -5.03 -6.19
CA ASN A 258 -1.68 -5.23 -4.76
C ASN A 258 -2.86 -6.14 -4.44
N ILE A 259 -3.47 -6.83 -5.43
CA ILE A 259 -4.52 -7.81 -5.17
C ILE A 259 -3.88 -9.16 -4.87
N ASP A 260 -4.27 -9.80 -3.77
CA ASP A 260 -3.58 -10.99 -3.24
C ASP A 260 -3.59 -12.19 -4.20
N VAL A 261 -4.72 -12.47 -4.86
CA VAL A 261 -4.83 -13.56 -5.85
C VAL A 261 -5.76 -13.15 -6.99
N VAL A 262 -5.33 -13.39 -8.22
CA VAL A 262 -6.16 -13.22 -9.42
C VAL A 262 -6.20 -14.51 -10.22
N TRP A 263 -7.40 -14.99 -10.51
CA TRP A 263 -7.62 -16.13 -11.41
C TRP A 263 -7.92 -15.62 -12.81
N LYS A 264 -7.29 -16.25 -13.80
CA LYS A 264 -7.40 -15.87 -15.21
C LYS A 264 -7.72 -17.06 -16.11
N PHE A 265 -8.21 -16.75 -17.29
CA PHE A 265 -8.32 -17.67 -18.41
C PHE A 265 -7.53 -17.11 -19.59
N GLY A 266 -6.32 -17.63 -19.78
CA GLY A 266 -5.40 -17.10 -20.79
C GLY A 266 -4.88 -15.69 -20.47
N PRO A 267 -4.29 -15.02 -21.46
CA PRO A 267 -3.53 -13.80 -21.21
C PRO A 267 -4.38 -12.61 -20.78
N TYR A 268 -5.66 -12.51 -21.16
CA TYR A 268 -6.43 -11.25 -21.02
C TYR A 268 -7.71 -11.36 -20.17
N SER A 269 -8.22 -12.56 -19.90
CA SER A 269 -9.50 -12.70 -19.21
C SER A 269 -9.30 -12.92 -17.71
N ILE A 270 -9.77 -12.00 -16.88
CA ILE A 270 -9.90 -12.23 -15.42
C ILE A 270 -11.18 -13.02 -15.17
N LYS A 271 -11.08 -14.06 -14.36
CA LYS A 271 -12.21 -14.90 -13.91
C LYS A 271 -12.69 -14.52 -12.52
N SER A 272 -11.77 -14.23 -11.61
CA SER A 272 -12.08 -13.75 -10.26
C SER A 272 -10.85 -13.06 -9.67
N ALA A 273 -11.08 -12.16 -8.72
CA ALA A 273 -10.04 -11.54 -7.91
C ALA A 273 -10.37 -11.73 -6.42
N PHE A 274 -9.35 -12.07 -5.62
CA PHE A 274 -9.48 -12.37 -4.20
C PHE A 274 -8.55 -11.49 -3.39
N GLU A 275 -9.10 -10.95 -2.31
CA GLU A 275 -8.43 -10.05 -1.38
C GLU A 275 -8.49 -10.64 0.04
N ILE A 276 -7.36 -10.98 0.65
CA ILE A 276 -7.27 -11.75 1.89
C ILE A 276 -7.03 -10.80 3.06
N GLU A 277 -8.08 -10.57 3.85
CA GLU A 277 -8.08 -9.63 4.95
C GLU A 277 -7.76 -10.30 6.29
N ASN A 278 -6.47 -10.41 6.62
CA ASN A 278 -6.01 -11.00 7.89
C ASN A 278 -5.81 -9.97 9.03
N SER A 279 -5.06 -8.90 8.80
CA SER A 279 -4.75 -7.86 9.80
C SER A 279 -4.88 -6.42 9.27
N THR A 280 -5.00 -6.26 7.95
CA THR A 280 -5.27 -5.01 7.23
C THR A 280 -6.69 -4.49 7.52
N SER A 281 -6.89 -3.20 7.26
CA SER A 281 -8.23 -2.62 7.31
C SER A 281 -8.99 -3.05 6.05
N VAL A 282 -10.09 -3.76 6.25
CA VAL A 282 -11.11 -4.14 5.23
C VAL A 282 -11.34 -3.06 4.16
N TYR A 283 -11.29 -1.78 4.56
CA TYR A 283 -11.42 -0.62 3.69
C TYR A 283 -10.38 -0.59 2.55
N SER A 284 -9.13 -0.95 2.82
CA SER A 284 -8.04 -0.96 1.84
C SER A 284 -8.17 -2.07 0.81
N GLY A 285 -8.64 -3.26 1.20
CA GLY A 285 -9.02 -4.31 0.26
C GLY A 285 -10.16 -3.89 -0.66
N ILE A 286 -11.20 -3.25 -0.10
CA ILE A 286 -12.33 -2.73 -0.90
C ILE A 286 -11.85 -1.69 -1.93
N LEU A 287 -10.94 -0.79 -1.56
CA LEU A 287 -10.38 0.19 -2.50
C LEU A 287 -9.60 -0.46 -3.64
N ARG A 288 -8.76 -1.46 -3.35
CA ARG A 288 -8.02 -2.20 -4.39
C ARG A 288 -8.95 -2.89 -5.38
N LEU A 289 -10.03 -3.49 -4.88
CA LEU A 289 -11.08 -4.08 -5.72
C LEU A 289 -11.87 -3.01 -6.52
N SER A 290 -12.07 -1.81 -5.95
CA SER A 290 -12.69 -0.67 -6.62
C SER A 290 -11.87 -0.16 -7.80
N ASP A 291 -10.56 -0.07 -7.64
CA ASP A 291 -9.65 0.37 -8.69
C ASP A 291 -9.69 -0.59 -9.89
N LEU A 292 -9.63 -1.90 -9.60
CA LEU A 292 -9.77 -2.93 -10.63
C LEU A 292 -11.12 -2.85 -11.37
N ARG A 293 -12.22 -2.59 -10.63
CA ARG A 293 -13.55 -2.43 -11.23
C ARG A 293 -13.62 -1.22 -12.17
N THR A 294 -12.95 -0.14 -11.82
CA THR A 294 -12.96 1.11 -12.58
C THR A 294 -12.21 0.97 -13.91
N GLU A 295 -11.16 0.16 -13.94
CA GLU A 295 -10.38 -0.12 -15.16
C GLU A 295 -11.05 -1.16 -16.07
N ALA A 296 -11.87 -2.06 -15.50
CA ALA A 296 -12.56 -3.13 -16.21
C ALA A 296 -14.09 -2.89 -16.31
N GLN A 297 -14.50 -1.69 -16.75
CA GLN A 297 -15.91 -1.22 -16.72
C GLN A 297 -16.93 -2.14 -17.43
N ASN A 298 -16.47 -2.94 -18.41
CA ASN A 298 -17.31 -3.86 -19.19
C ASN A 298 -17.19 -5.33 -18.75
N SER A 299 -16.39 -5.63 -17.74
CA SER A 299 -16.15 -7.00 -17.28
C SER A 299 -16.98 -7.31 -16.04
N VAL A 300 -17.67 -8.44 -16.05
CA VAL A 300 -18.48 -8.93 -14.92
C VAL A 300 -17.81 -10.16 -14.37
N PHE A 301 -16.75 -9.97 -13.58
CA PHE A 301 -16.12 -11.05 -12.81
C PHE A 301 -16.34 -10.82 -11.31
N PRO A 302 -16.51 -11.89 -10.52
CA PRO A 302 -16.61 -11.80 -9.07
C PRO A 302 -15.38 -11.15 -8.44
N LEU A 303 -15.63 -10.29 -7.46
CA LEU A 303 -14.61 -9.74 -6.57
C LEU A 303 -14.89 -10.33 -5.18
N VAL A 304 -13.91 -10.95 -4.55
CA VAL A 304 -14.12 -11.70 -3.30
C VAL A 304 -13.19 -11.20 -2.21
N ILE A 305 -13.76 -10.79 -1.09
CA ILE A 305 -13.02 -10.54 0.15
C ILE A 305 -13.01 -11.83 0.96
N VAL A 306 -11.81 -12.32 1.24
CA VAL A 306 -11.54 -13.53 1.98
C VAL A 306 -11.07 -13.13 3.38
N ALA A 307 -11.82 -13.46 4.43
CA ALA A 307 -11.43 -13.07 5.79
C ALA A 307 -11.93 -14.08 6.83
N ASP A 308 -11.50 -13.91 8.08
CA ASP A 308 -12.12 -14.64 9.18
C ASP A 308 -13.62 -14.31 9.31
N GLU A 309 -14.41 -15.27 9.77
CA GLU A 309 -15.86 -15.13 9.97
C GLU A 309 -16.20 -13.94 10.89
N GLU A 310 -15.37 -13.66 11.89
CA GLU A 310 -15.54 -12.52 12.80
C GLU A 310 -15.53 -11.16 12.06
N ARG A 311 -14.87 -11.09 10.90
CA ARG A 311 -14.75 -9.88 10.07
C ARG A 311 -15.92 -9.68 9.12
N ARG A 312 -16.77 -10.70 8.91
CA ARG A 312 -17.91 -10.68 7.98
C ARG A 312 -18.79 -9.44 8.12
N ARG A 313 -19.21 -9.15 9.36
CA ARG A 313 -20.07 -7.98 9.63
C ARG A 313 -19.38 -6.68 9.21
N LYS A 314 -18.10 -6.52 9.55
CA LYS A 314 -17.32 -5.33 9.21
C LYS A 314 -17.18 -5.15 7.70
N VAL A 315 -16.94 -6.23 6.96
CA VAL A 315 -16.91 -6.21 5.48
C VAL A 315 -18.21 -5.70 4.91
N PHE A 316 -19.33 -6.23 5.37
CA PHE A 316 -20.64 -5.80 4.88
C PHE A 316 -20.97 -4.36 5.26
N ASP A 317 -20.66 -3.94 6.48
CA ASP A 317 -20.91 -2.57 6.93
C ASP A 317 -20.10 -1.56 6.10
N GLU A 318 -18.84 -1.87 5.78
CA GLU A 318 -18.03 -1.04 4.88
C GLU A 318 -18.65 -1.00 3.47
N LEU A 319 -18.97 -2.15 2.86
CA LEU A 319 -19.54 -2.20 1.51
C LEU A 319 -20.88 -1.47 1.38
N ARG A 320 -21.68 -1.39 2.45
CA ARG A 320 -22.94 -0.63 2.46
C ARG A 320 -22.76 0.87 2.49
N ARG A 321 -21.57 1.39 2.82
CA ARG A 321 -21.32 2.83 2.87
C ARG A 321 -21.65 3.48 1.52
N PRO A 322 -22.34 4.64 1.49
CA PRO A 322 -22.75 5.29 0.23
C PRO A 322 -21.62 5.52 -0.78
N THR A 323 -20.40 5.70 -0.30
CA THR A 323 -19.19 5.82 -1.14
C THR A 323 -18.96 4.58 -2.01
N PHE A 324 -19.25 3.38 -1.49
CA PHE A 324 -19.03 2.11 -2.19
C PHE A 324 -20.32 1.54 -2.80
N SER A 325 -21.46 1.72 -2.12
CA SER A 325 -22.76 1.24 -2.58
C SER A 325 -23.48 2.18 -3.53
N GLY A 326 -22.99 3.42 -3.69
CA GLY A 326 -23.60 4.42 -4.54
C GLY A 326 -23.60 4.04 -6.04
N PRO A 327 -24.38 4.77 -6.86
CA PRO A 327 -24.63 4.43 -8.26
C PRO A 327 -23.38 4.33 -9.13
N CYS A 328 -22.28 4.97 -8.72
CA CYS A 328 -21.03 5.01 -9.48
C CYS A 328 -20.23 3.71 -9.39
N LEU A 329 -20.13 3.09 -8.20
CA LEU A 329 -19.26 1.94 -7.98
C LEU A 329 -20.04 0.64 -7.76
N ARG A 330 -21.20 0.71 -7.09
CA ARG A 330 -22.10 -0.43 -6.78
C ARG A 330 -21.36 -1.66 -6.25
N LEU A 331 -20.31 -1.44 -5.42
CA LEU A 331 -19.42 -2.53 -4.96
C LEU A 331 -20.15 -3.54 -4.10
N ASN A 332 -21.15 -3.12 -3.34
CA ASN A 332 -22.02 -4.01 -2.57
C ASN A 332 -22.72 -5.08 -3.43
N GLU A 333 -22.90 -4.84 -4.74
CA GLU A 333 -23.57 -5.78 -5.64
C GLU A 333 -22.60 -6.79 -6.28
N VAL A 334 -21.31 -6.44 -6.38
CA VAL A 334 -20.29 -7.23 -7.10
C VAL A 334 -19.27 -7.88 -6.18
N VAL A 335 -18.98 -7.26 -5.04
CA VAL A 335 -18.08 -7.83 -4.02
C VAL A 335 -18.84 -8.88 -3.21
N ARG A 336 -18.18 -10.00 -2.95
CA ARG A 336 -18.67 -11.11 -2.13
C ARG A 336 -17.74 -11.33 -0.95
N PHE A 337 -18.25 -11.92 0.12
CA PHE A 337 -17.48 -12.33 1.28
C PHE A 337 -17.32 -13.84 1.30
N LEU A 338 -16.12 -14.34 1.57
CA LEU A 338 -15.86 -15.76 1.72
C LEU A 338 -15.00 -16.00 2.96
N SER A 339 -15.47 -16.86 3.87
CA SER A 339 -14.75 -17.05 5.13
C SER A 339 -13.60 -18.05 5.00
N TYR A 340 -12.60 -17.92 5.88
CA TYR A 340 -11.48 -18.87 5.94
C TYR A 340 -11.95 -20.31 6.17
N SER A 341 -12.93 -20.53 7.05
CA SER A 341 -13.50 -21.86 7.31
C SER A 341 -14.12 -22.45 6.05
N THR A 342 -14.89 -21.68 5.29
CA THR A 342 -15.49 -22.14 4.04
C THR A 342 -14.43 -22.53 3.00
N ILE A 343 -13.34 -21.76 2.87
CA ILE A 343 -12.24 -22.12 1.96
C ILE A 343 -11.55 -23.40 2.40
N ARG A 344 -11.24 -23.53 3.70
CA ARG A 344 -10.60 -24.73 4.27
C ARG A 344 -11.44 -25.98 4.01
N GLU A 345 -12.75 -25.90 4.27
CA GLU A 345 -13.69 -27.00 4.04
C GLU A 345 -13.76 -27.37 2.56
N PHE A 346 -13.90 -26.37 1.68
CA PHE A 346 -13.99 -26.59 0.24
C PHE A 346 -12.71 -27.19 -0.34
N ASP A 347 -11.55 -26.63 0.00
CA ASP A 347 -10.24 -27.11 -0.45
C ASP A 347 -9.94 -28.53 0.05
N THR A 348 -10.32 -28.82 1.31
CA THR A 348 -10.20 -30.17 1.87
C THR A 348 -11.09 -31.18 1.15
N ALA A 349 -12.33 -30.82 0.84
CA ALA A 349 -13.23 -31.65 0.05
C ALA A 349 -12.68 -31.86 -1.38
N ALA A 350 -12.06 -30.82 -1.96
CA ALA A 350 -11.44 -30.85 -3.28
C ALA A 350 -10.17 -31.72 -3.35
N ASN A 351 -9.53 -32.07 -2.23
CA ASN A 351 -8.35 -32.97 -2.22
C ASN A 351 -8.59 -34.32 -2.91
N SER A 352 -9.82 -34.81 -2.90
CA SER A 352 -10.20 -36.08 -3.51
C SER A 352 -10.68 -35.95 -4.96
N ARG A 353 -10.73 -34.73 -5.52
CA ARG A 353 -11.32 -34.43 -6.82
C ARG A 353 -10.23 -34.15 -7.87
N ASN A 354 -10.50 -34.55 -9.11
CA ASN A 354 -9.61 -34.29 -10.25
C ASN A 354 -9.73 -32.86 -10.80
N SER A 355 -10.85 -32.18 -10.57
CA SER A 355 -11.10 -30.79 -10.96
C SER A 355 -12.28 -30.21 -10.16
N VAL A 356 -12.33 -28.88 -10.11
CA VAL A 356 -13.45 -28.10 -9.55
C VAL A 356 -13.85 -27.04 -10.57
N GLU A 357 -15.11 -26.61 -10.61
CA GLU A 357 -15.50 -25.44 -11.41
C GLU A 357 -15.32 -24.16 -10.61
N VAL A 358 -15.01 -23.03 -11.28
CA VAL A 358 -14.81 -21.72 -10.61
C VAL A 358 -16.06 -21.32 -9.83
N GLU A 359 -17.23 -21.55 -10.44
CA GLU A 359 -18.53 -21.20 -9.88
C GLU A 359 -18.83 -21.95 -8.57
N GLU A 360 -18.25 -23.14 -8.34
CA GLU A 360 -18.48 -23.87 -7.09
C GLU A 360 -17.95 -23.09 -5.89
N LEU A 361 -16.75 -22.51 -5.97
CA LEU A 361 -16.21 -21.69 -4.90
C LEU A 361 -16.92 -20.33 -4.81
N ILE A 362 -17.17 -19.69 -5.96
CA ILE A 362 -17.80 -18.37 -6.00
C ILE A 362 -19.23 -18.39 -5.43
N ASN A 363 -19.98 -19.47 -5.64
CA ASN A 363 -21.34 -19.61 -5.12
C ASN A 363 -21.39 -19.80 -3.60
N LEU A 364 -20.27 -20.17 -2.97
CA LEU A 364 -20.15 -20.18 -1.51
C LEU A 364 -19.92 -18.79 -0.94
N ALA A 365 -19.51 -17.83 -1.77
CA ALA A 365 -19.25 -16.46 -1.33
C ALA A 365 -20.56 -15.69 -1.15
N GLU A 366 -20.73 -15.12 0.03
CA GLU A 366 -21.93 -14.41 0.45
C GLU A 366 -22.02 -13.04 -0.21
N ALA A 367 -23.20 -12.70 -0.72
CA ALA A 367 -23.52 -11.34 -1.13
C ALA A 367 -23.82 -10.45 0.07
N VAL A 368 -23.55 -9.15 -0.07
CA VAL A 368 -23.96 -8.17 0.94
C VAL A 368 -25.49 -8.21 1.05
N PRO A 369 -26.05 -8.46 2.25
CA PRO A 369 -27.50 -8.47 2.44
C PRO A 369 -28.10 -7.12 2.04
N VAL A 370 -29.19 -7.17 1.28
CA VAL A 370 -29.97 -6.00 0.80
C VAL A 370 -30.63 -5.28 1.96
#